data_AF-A0AAU1M2A7-F1
#
_entry.id   AF-A0AAU1M2A7-F1
#
_cell.length_a   1.000
_cell.length_b   1.000
_cell.length_c   1.000
_cell.angle_alpha   90.00
_cell.angle_beta   90.00
_cell.angle_gamma   90.00
#
_symmetry.space_group_name_H-M   'P 1'
#
loop_
_entity.id
_entity.type
_entity.pdbx_description
1 polymer ?
#
loop_
_entity_poly.entity_id
_entity_poly.type
_entity_poly.pdbx_seq_one_letter_code
_entity_poly.pdbx_strand_id
1 'polypeptide(L)'
;MTQLPEVPPVGPEPTDVDLTGVRNFRDVGGLPTVDGSTVRYGRLYRSGHLAHATESDAAFLAGLGLHTIFDFRNAADHKLDGLDVELPGVRNVSIPLSDPADGAEFWRLVRDGNIQQLRSILADGKGTDRMVASYRSIIKDRTGEHSRVLHALAEDSVPALMHCAAGKDRAGLSVAVSLLAVGVRKEAIEADYLKSNDAHRRYKVRRSDTSAVGMSDEVMELLNPLFGARAEYLAAAFDTIDEIWGGTDRYLREGLKISDETRAKLRERLVEGA
;
A
#
# COMPACT_ATOMS: atom_id res chain seq x y z
N MET A 1 -17.88 46.40 -6.51
CA MET A 1 -18.28 44.99 -6.39
C MET A 1 -17.41 44.21 -7.37
N THR A 2 -16.28 43.72 -6.90
CA THR A 2 -15.32 42.97 -7.72
C THR A 2 -15.66 41.50 -7.58
N GLN A 3 -16.16 40.92 -8.68
CA GLN A 3 -16.54 39.53 -8.79
C GLN A 3 -15.27 38.68 -8.65
N LEU A 4 -15.22 37.82 -7.63
CA LEU A 4 -14.14 36.84 -7.48
C LEU A 4 -14.16 35.89 -8.68
N PRO A 5 -13.00 35.47 -9.21
CA PRO A 5 -12.97 34.51 -10.29
C PRO A 5 -13.51 33.17 -9.81
N GLU A 6 -14.55 32.68 -10.48
CA GLU A 6 -15.06 31.32 -10.30
C GLU A 6 -13.97 30.32 -10.71
N VAL A 7 -13.62 29.44 -9.78
CA VAL A 7 -12.79 28.26 -10.07
C VAL A 7 -13.67 27.30 -10.90
N PRO A 8 -13.22 26.86 -12.08
CA PRO A 8 -14.03 25.98 -12.92
C PRO A 8 -14.22 24.61 -12.24
N PRO A 9 -15.33 23.91 -12.51
CA PRO A 9 -15.60 22.61 -11.93
C PRO A 9 -14.52 21.60 -12.39
N VAL A 10 -13.98 20.86 -11.42
CA VAL A 10 -12.98 19.81 -11.65
C VAL A 10 -13.59 18.75 -12.57
N GLY A 11 -12.88 18.41 -13.65
CA GLY A 11 -13.25 17.36 -14.61
C GLY A 11 -13.29 15.96 -13.98
N PRO A 12 -13.48 14.88 -14.78
CA PRO A 12 -13.65 13.53 -14.26
C PRO A 12 -12.47 13.16 -13.34
N GLU A 13 -12.80 12.85 -12.10
CA GLU A 13 -11.84 12.71 -11.01
C GLU A 13 -10.81 11.61 -11.30
N PRO A 14 -9.50 11.84 -11.05
CA PRO A 14 -8.40 10.96 -11.46
C PRO A 14 -8.31 9.74 -10.52
N THR A 15 -9.36 8.93 -10.47
CA THR A 15 -9.46 7.78 -9.57
C THR A 15 -8.72 6.55 -10.09
N ASP A 16 -8.44 6.48 -11.40
CA ASP A 16 -7.74 5.36 -12.03
C ASP A 16 -6.94 5.80 -13.26
N VAL A 17 -5.71 6.28 -13.05
CA VAL A 17 -4.79 6.66 -14.12
C VAL A 17 -3.72 5.58 -14.26
N ASP A 18 -3.62 5.00 -15.46
CA ASP A 18 -2.56 4.06 -15.79
C ASP A 18 -1.27 4.80 -16.15
N LEU A 19 -0.32 4.78 -15.20
CA LEU A 19 1.04 5.24 -15.41
C LEU A 19 1.88 4.16 -16.12
N THR A 20 2.86 4.61 -16.90
CA THR A 20 3.60 3.72 -17.81
C THR A 20 4.60 2.85 -17.05
N GLY A 21 5.41 3.49 -16.23
CA GLY A 21 6.47 2.91 -15.42
C GLY A 21 6.09 2.68 -13.96
N VAL A 22 5.06 3.36 -13.47
CA VAL A 22 4.52 3.18 -12.11
C VAL A 22 3.28 2.30 -12.15
N ARG A 23 3.30 1.17 -11.45
CA ARG A 23 2.15 0.25 -11.37
C ARG A 23 1.27 0.57 -10.17
N ASN A 24 0.02 0.10 -10.23
CA ASN A 24 -0.90 0.09 -9.07
C ASN A 24 -1.20 1.47 -8.48
N PHE A 25 -0.97 2.55 -9.25
CA PHE A 25 -1.28 3.91 -8.85
C PHE A 25 -2.80 4.11 -8.76
N ARG A 26 -3.27 4.80 -7.71
CA ARG A 26 -4.64 5.33 -7.59
C ARG A 26 -4.79 6.29 -6.42
N ASP A 27 -5.82 7.11 -6.48
CA ASP A 27 -6.37 7.84 -5.33
C ASP A 27 -7.19 6.89 -4.45
N VAL A 28 -7.12 7.08 -3.13
CA VAL A 28 -7.87 6.33 -2.11
C VAL A 28 -9.12 7.09 -1.65
N GLY A 29 -9.40 8.27 -2.23
CA GLY A 29 -10.62 9.04 -2.00
C GLY A 29 -11.92 8.30 -2.34
N GLY A 30 -13.04 8.82 -1.82
CA GLY A 30 -14.38 8.29 -2.06
C GLY A 30 -14.79 7.12 -1.16
N LEU A 31 -13.92 6.67 -0.25
CA LEU A 31 -14.24 5.53 0.62
C LEU A 31 -15.18 5.95 1.78
N PRO A 32 -16.29 5.24 2.00
CA PRO A 32 -17.28 5.59 3.01
C PRO A 32 -16.86 5.17 4.43
N THR A 33 -17.07 6.07 5.38
CA THR A 33 -16.88 5.84 6.81
C THR A 33 -18.12 5.26 7.49
N VAL A 34 -17.94 4.73 8.70
CA VAL A 34 -19.04 4.16 9.49
C VAL A 34 -20.08 5.21 9.91
N ASP A 35 -19.66 6.47 10.05
CA ASP A 35 -20.50 7.59 10.50
C ASP A 35 -21.11 8.41 9.36
N GLY A 36 -20.97 7.97 8.10
CA GLY A 36 -21.60 8.57 6.93
C GLY A 36 -20.73 9.60 6.19
N SER A 37 -19.58 9.98 6.75
CA SER A 37 -18.56 10.77 6.05
C SER A 37 -17.85 9.96 4.96
N THR A 38 -17.03 10.63 4.14
CA THR A 38 -16.28 10.00 3.03
C THR A 38 -14.83 10.47 3.01
N VAL A 39 -13.89 9.61 2.60
CA VAL A 39 -12.49 10.01 2.38
C VAL A 39 -12.40 11.04 1.26
N ARG A 40 -11.73 12.17 1.52
CA ARG A 40 -11.48 13.25 0.56
C ARG A 40 -10.62 12.75 -0.60
N TYR A 41 -11.01 13.09 -1.82
CA TYR A 41 -10.13 12.94 -2.98
C TYR A 41 -8.91 13.86 -2.90
N GLY A 42 -7.84 13.44 -3.56
CA GLY A 42 -6.61 14.21 -3.69
C GLY A 42 -5.79 14.32 -2.41
N ARG A 43 -6.04 13.46 -1.42
CA ARG A 43 -5.37 13.51 -0.12
C ARG A 43 -4.43 12.34 0.12
N LEU A 44 -4.84 11.13 -0.23
CA LEU A 44 -4.04 9.94 -0.03
C LEU A 44 -4.04 9.09 -1.30
N TYR A 45 -2.85 8.89 -1.84
CA TYR A 45 -2.59 8.05 -3.00
C TYR A 45 -1.81 6.81 -2.60
N ARG A 46 -1.89 5.77 -3.43
CA ARG A 46 -1.02 4.59 -3.31
C ARG A 46 -0.51 4.14 -4.66
N SER A 47 0.67 3.55 -4.70
CA SER A 47 1.25 2.96 -5.90
C SER A 47 2.27 1.86 -5.58
N GLY A 48 2.77 1.19 -6.61
CA GLY A 48 4.06 0.52 -6.58
C GLY A 48 5.22 1.52 -6.59
N HIS A 49 6.45 1.01 -6.65
CA HIS A 49 7.65 1.83 -6.59
C HIS A 49 7.74 2.84 -7.75
N LEU A 50 8.45 3.94 -7.52
CA LEU A 50 8.60 5.03 -8.50
C LEU A 50 9.92 4.98 -9.25
N ALA A 51 10.80 4.01 -8.95
CA ALA A 51 12.12 3.87 -9.58
C ALA A 51 12.10 3.77 -11.13
N HIS A 52 11.00 3.33 -11.72
CA HIS A 52 10.86 3.21 -13.17
C HIS A 52 9.88 4.24 -13.77
N ALA A 53 9.45 5.23 -12.99
CA ALA A 53 8.58 6.29 -13.50
C ALA A 53 9.22 6.95 -14.73
N THR A 54 8.46 7.05 -15.81
CA THR A 54 8.90 7.79 -17.00
C THR A 54 8.84 9.30 -16.72
N GLU A 55 9.41 10.12 -17.62
CA GLU A 55 9.28 11.58 -17.53
C GLU A 55 7.81 12.04 -17.49
N SER A 56 6.92 11.38 -18.24
CA SER A 56 5.49 11.67 -18.21
C SER A 56 4.83 11.26 -16.89
N ASP A 57 5.24 10.12 -16.31
CA ASP A 57 4.74 9.70 -15.01
C ASP A 57 5.19 10.66 -13.91
N ALA A 58 6.47 11.07 -13.93
CA ALA A 58 7.03 12.03 -12.98
C ALA A 58 6.34 13.40 -13.08
N ALA A 59 6.09 13.88 -14.31
CA ALA A 59 5.35 15.12 -14.54
C ALA A 59 3.91 15.04 -14.02
N PHE A 60 3.23 13.90 -14.24
CA PHE A 60 1.91 13.65 -13.69
C PHE A 60 1.93 13.66 -12.16
N LEU A 61 2.84 12.90 -11.53
CA LEU A 61 2.97 12.82 -10.07
C LEU A 61 3.30 14.19 -9.44
N ALA A 62 4.15 14.99 -10.10
CA ALA A 62 4.43 16.37 -9.67
C ALA A 62 3.18 17.27 -9.75
N GLY A 63 2.30 17.02 -10.72
CA GLY A 63 1.02 17.73 -10.87
C GLY A 63 -0.02 17.44 -9.79
N LEU A 64 0.16 16.38 -8.99
CA LEU A 64 -0.76 16.02 -7.89
C LEU A 64 -0.59 16.92 -6.65
N GLY A 65 0.45 17.75 -6.60
CA GLY A 65 0.74 18.58 -5.42
C GLY A 65 1.11 17.75 -4.18
N LEU A 66 1.79 16.62 -4.37
CA LEU A 66 2.25 15.78 -3.26
C LEU A 66 3.16 16.57 -2.33
N HIS A 67 2.88 16.52 -1.03
CA HIS A 67 3.79 17.02 0.00
C HIS A 67 4.80 15.94 0.42
N THR A 68 4.34 14.69 0.48
CA THR A 68 5.13 13.58 1.04
C THR A 68 4.95 12.28 0.26
N ILE A 69 6.04 11.55 0.07
CA ILE A 69 6.07 10.15 -0.35
C ILE A 69 6.55 9.31 0.84
N PHE A 70 5.80 8.28 1.19
CA PHE A 70 6.23 7.25 2.15
C PHE A 70 6.72 6.02 1.38
N ASP A 71 8.03 5.77 1.45
CA ASP A 71 8.65 4.58 0.85
C ASP A 71 8.82 3.48 1.90
N PHE A 72 8.04 2.41 1.77
CA PHE A 72 8.09 1.25 2.66
C PHE A 72 9.06 0.15 2.21
N ARG A 73 9.84 0.40 1.14
CA ARG A 73 10.87 -0.52 0.65
C ARG A 73 12.04 -0.63 1.59
N ASN A 74 12.61 -1.82 1.66
CA ASN A 74 13.86 -2.10 2.36
C ASN A 74 15.05 -2.04 1.38
N ALA A 75 16.26 -2.18 1.91
CA ALA A 75 17.48 -2.12 1.10
C ALA A 75 17.55 -3.19 0.00
N ALA A 76 16.91 -4.35 0.18
CA ALA A 76 16.87 -5.40 -0.84
C ALA A 76 15.97 -5.02 -2.01
N ASP A 77 14.84 -4.36 -1.75
CA ASP A 77 13.98 -3.80 -2.79
C ASP A 77 14.71 -2.69 -3.56
N HIS A 78 15.38 -1.75 -2.88
CA HIS A 78 16.14 -0.68 -3.54
C HIS A 78 17.27 -1.23 -4.42
N LYS A 79 17.92 -2.32 -4.00
CA LYS A 79 18.94 -2.99 -4.81
C LYS A 79 18.33 -3.66 -6.05
N LEU A 80 17.08 -4.13 -5.97
CA LEU A 80 16.40 -4.84 -7.05
C LEU A 80 15.76 -3.88 -8.06
N ASP A 81 14.95 -2.96 -7.56
CA ASP A 81 14.09 -2.06 -8.36
C ASP A 81 14.77 -0.71 -8.64
N GLY A 82 15.82 -0.36 -7.88
CA GLY A 82 16.43 0.97 -7.91
C GLY A 82 15.80 1.95 -6.92
N LEU A 83 16.42 3.13 -6.79
CA LEU A 83 15.86 4.25 -6.02
C LEU A 83 14.76 4.94 -6.83
N ASP A 84 13.81 5.56 -6.14
CA ASP A 84 12.77 6.35 -6.81
C ASP A 84 13.35 7.51 -7.60
N VAL A 85 12.64 7.89 -8.67
CA VAL A 85 12.89 9.18 -9.33
C VAL A 85 12.64 10.31 -8.33
N GLU A 86 13.46 11.35 -8.40
CA GLU A 86 13.27 12.52 -7.55
C GLU A 86 12.08 13.35 -8.07
N LEU A 87 11.15 13.70 -7.17
CA LEU A 87 10.08 14.65 -7.44
C LEU A 87 10.38 15.96 -6.71
N PRO A 88 10.72 17.05 -7.43
CA PRO A 88 11.09 18.31 -6.81
C PRO A 88 10.01 18.86 -5.88
N GLY A 89 10.40 19.28 -4.67
CA GLY A 89 9.48 19.83 -3.67
C GLY A 89 8.68 18.81 -2.87
N VAL A 90 8.82 17.50 -3.16
CA VAL A 90 8.15 16.42 -2.44
C VAL A 90 9.11 15.80 -1.42
N ARG A 91 8.69 15.69 -0.16
CA ARG A 91 9.51 15.02 0.87
C ARG A 91 9.43 13.50 0.69
N ASN A 92 10.55 12.84 0.44
CA ASN A 92 10.62 11.37 0.48
C ASN A 92 10.99 10.90 1.90
N VAL A 93 10.10 10.14 2.53
CA VAL A 93 10.23 9.63 3.90
C VAL A 93 10.35 8.12 3.84
N SER A 94 11.57 7.60 4.03
CA SER A 94 11.81 6.17 4.13
C SER A 94 11.35 5.61 5.49
N ILE A 95 10.46 4.62 5.44
CA ILE A 95 9.93 3.88 6.59
C ILE A 95 9.93 2.38 6.23
N PRO A 96 11.09 1.72 6.19
CA PRO A 96 11.17 0.34 5.70
C PRO A 96 10.31 -0.59 6.55
N LEU A 97 9.38 -1.29 5.90
CA LEU A 97 8.58 -2.35 6.52
C LEU A 97 9.10 -3.71 6.07
N SER A 98 9.00 -4.72 6.95
CA SER A 98 9.28 -6.11 6.59
C SER A 98 8.41 -6.53 5.41
N ASP A 99 9.04 -7.14 4.40
CA ASP A 99 8.31 -7.70 3.28
C ASP A 99 7.61 -9.01 3.71
N PRO A 100 6.35 -9.25 3.37
CA PRO A 100 5.74 -10.56 3.56
C PRO A 100 6.46 -11.75 2.94
N ALA A 101 7.22 -11.48 1.89
CA ALA A 101 8.13 -12.39 1.23
C ALA A 101 9.60 -12.19 1.67
N ASP A 102 9.87 -11.54 2.80
CA ASP A 102 11.22 -11.17 3.23
C ASP A 102 12.16 -12.39 3.35
N GLY A 103 13.43 -12.11 3.04
CA GLY A 103 14.51 -13.05 2.83
C GLY A 103 15.12 -12.87 1.44
N ALA A 104 16.32 -12.27 1.36
CA ALA A 104 17.08 -12.22 0.10
C ALA A 104 17.21 -13.61 -0.54
N GLU A 105 17.30 -14.64 0.29
CA GLU A 105 17.28 -16.04 -0.14
C GLU A 105 15.92 -16.48 -0.69
N PHE A 106 14.80 -16.11 -0.06
CA PHE A 106 13.46 -16.44 -0.55
C PHE A 106 13.18 -15.81 -1.91
N TRP A 107 13.45 -14.51 -2.06
CA TRP A 107 13.26 -13.83 -3.35
C TRP A 107 14.23 -14.33 -4.42
N ARG A 108 15.44 -14.78 -4.03
CA ARG A 108 16.34 -15.52 -4.93
C ARG A 108 15.73 -16.84 -5.36
N LEU A 109 15.10 -17.60 -4.45
CA LEU A 109 14.40 -18.85 -4.79
C LEU A 109 13.18 -18.60 -5.69
N VAL A 110 12.42 -17.54 -5.48
CA VAL A 110 11.30 -17.17 -6.36
C VAL A 110 11.78 -16.81 -7.77
N ARG A 111 12.88 -16.04 -7.88
CA ARG A 111 13.44 -15.64 -9.19
C ARG A 111 14.16 -16.78 -9.90
N ASP A 112 15.00 -17.52 -9.19
CA ASP A 112 16.01 -18.42 -9.74
C ASP A 112 15.80 -19.91 -9.38
N GLY A 113 14.89 -20.21 -8.45
CA GLY A 113 14.67 -21.57 -7.97
C GLY A 113 13.96 -22.46 -8.99
N ASN A 114 14.27 -23.75 -9.00
CA ASN A 114 13.55 -24.71 -9.81
C ASN A 114 12.20 -25.09 -9.18
N ILE A 115 11.36 -25.82 -9.93
CA ILE A 115 10.02 -26.20 -9.47
C ILE A 115 10.04 -27.05 -8.20
N GLN A 116 11.03 -27.93 -8.02
CA GLN A 116 11.15 -28.77 -6.81
C GLN A 116 11.41 -27.92 -5.57
N GLN A 117 12.28 -26.91 -5.69
CA GLN A 117 12.54 -25.95 -4.62
C GLN A 117 11.27 -25.15 -4.32
N LEU A 118 10.60 -24.60 -5.33
CA LEU A 118 9.36 -23.84 -5.15
C LEU A 118 8.27 -24.67 -4.45
N ARG A 119 8.06 -25.92 -4.86
CA ARG A 119 7.13 -26.83 -4.18
C ARG A 119 7.45 -26.98 -2.70
N SER A 120 8.72 -27.19 -2.35
CA SER A 120 9.12 -27.42 -0.95
C SER A 120 8.71 -26.28 0.00
N ILE A 121 8.73 -25.03 -0.50
CA ILE A 121 8.48 -23.82 0.28
C ILE A 121 7.09 -23.20 0.09
N LEU A 122 6.39 -23.46 -1.03
CA LEU A 122 5.13 -22.78 -1.38
C LEU A 122 3.92 -23.71 -1.58
N ALA A 123 4.13 -25.00 -1.81
CA ALA A 123 3.03 -25.95 -2.01
C ALA A 123 2.21 -26.18 -0.73
N ASP A 124 1.08 -26.85 -0.87
CA ASP A 124 0.23 -27.29 0.25
C ASP A 124 -0.23 -26.15 1.17
N GLY A 125 -0.48 -24.97 0.58
CA GLY A 125 -0.95 -23.79 1.32
C GLY A 125 0.17 -22.94 1.95
N LYS A 126 1.43 -23.41 1.98
CA LYS A 126 2.54 -22.69 2.63
C LYS A 126 2.76 -21.27 2.11
N GLY A 127 2.54 -21.05 0.81
CA GLY A 127 2.62 -19.70 0.23
C GLY A 127 1.58 -18.75 0.81
N THR A 128 0.34 -19.21 0.99
CA THR A 128 -0.74 -18.47 1.65
C THR A 128 -0.42 -18.23 3.13
N ASP A 129 -0.05 -19.29 3.85
CA ASP A 129 0.23 -19.22 5.29
C ASP A 129 1.36 -18.23 5.60
N ARG A 130 2.37 -18.17 4.74
CA ARG A 130 3.45 -17.18 4.82
C ARG A 130 2.91 -15.75 4.74
N MET A 131 2.06 -15.47 3.76
CA MET A 131 1.48 -14.14 3.56
C MET A 131 0.59 -13.75 4.75
N VAL A 132 -0.26 -14.68 5.21
CA VAL A 132 -1.09 -14.51 6.41
C VAL A 132 -0.22 -14.18 7.62
N ALA A 133 0.79 -15.00 7.91
CA ALA A 133 1.70 -14.79 9.04
C ALA A 133 2.38 -13.43 8.99
N SER A 134 2.79 -12.97 7.80
CA SER A 134 3.38 -11.64 7.68
C SER A 134 2.40 -10.51 7.94
N TYR A 135 1.16 -10.58 7.44
CA TYR A 135 0.17 -9.54 7.70
C TYR A 135 -0.11 -9.41 9.20
N ARG A 136 -0.18 -10.55 9.90
CA ARG A 136 -0.30 -10.59 11.37
C ARG A 136 0.92 -9.95 12.05
N SER A 137 2.14 -10.33 11.65
CA SER A 137 3.37 -9.77 12.24
C SER A 137 3.50 -8.26 12.01
N ILE A 138 3.16 -7.74 10.84
CA ILE A 138 3.23 -6.29 10.59
C ILE A 138 2.31 -5.52 11.55
N ILE A 139 1.06 -5.98 11.76
CA ILE A 139 0.15 -5.36 12.74
C ILE A 139 0.68 -5.44 14.17
N LYS A 140 1.28 -6.57 14.54
CA LYS A 140 1.77 -6.80 15.89
C LYS A 140 3.06 -6.02 16.20
N ASP A 141 4.01 -6.04 15.27
CA ASP A 141 5.41 -5.71 15.54
C ASP A 141 5.85 -4.38 14.90
N ARG A 142 5.10 -3.83 13.92
CA ARG A 142 5.43 -2.57 13.21
C ARG A 142 4.58 -1.38 13.63
N THR A 143 4.22 -1.35 14.91
CA THR A 143 3.38 -0.29 15.47
C THR A 143 4.07 1.08 15.46
N GLY A 144 5.40 1.13 15.63
CA GLY A 144 6.17 2.38 15.59
C GLY A 144 6.19 3.01 14.20
N GLU A 145 6.34 2.19 13.15
CA GLU A 145 6.34 2.63 11.76
C GLU A 145 4.97 3.15 11.34
N HIS A 146 3.89 2.42 11.64
CA HIS A 146 2.53 2.89 11.39
C HIS A 146 2.19 4.14 12.22
N SER A 147 2.63 4.21 13.48
CA SER A 147 2.47 5.42 14.32
C SER A 147 3.08 6.64 13.65
N ARG A 148 4.32 6.52 13.17
CA ARG A 148 5.05 7.60 12.48
C ARG A 148 4.32 8.08 11.22
N VAL A 149 3.76 7.15 10.43
CA VAL A 149 2.94 7.50 9.25
C VAL A 149 1.71 8.30 9.66
N LEU A 150 0.93 7.82 10.64
CA LEU A 150 -0.30 8.47 11.07
C LEU A 150 -0.05 9.86 11.68
N HIS A 151 0.99 10.02 12.51
CA HIS A 151 1.36 11.33 13.03
C HIS A 151 1.78 12.30 11.92
N ALA A 152 2.52 11.82 10.91
CA ALA A 152 2.90 12.66 9.77
C ALA A 152 1.68 13.11 8.94
N LEU A 153 0.73 12.19 8.68
CA LEU A 153 -0.52 12.52 7.98
C LEU A 153 -1.42 13.50 8.76
N ALA A 154 -1.37 13.47 10.10
CA ALA A 154 -2.11 14.39 10.95
C ALA A 154 -1.60 15.84 10.89
N GLU A 155 -0.37 16.04 10.40
CA GLU A 155 0.28 17.34 10.32
C GLU A 155 0.31 17.87 8.88
N ASP A 156 1.48 17.99 8.24
CA ASP A 156 1.66 18.68 6.95
C ASP A 156 1.96 17.73 5.78
N SER A 157 1.87 16.41 5.97
CA SER A 157 2.26 15.44 4.94
C SER A 157 1.25 15.20 3.82
N VAL A 158 0.01 15.68 3.94
CA VAL A 158 -1.07 15.48 2.96
C VAL A 158 -1.13 16.66 1.97
N PRO A 159 -1.19 16.44 0.63
CA PRO A 159 -1.37 15.17 -0.06
C PRO A 159 -0.17 14.21 -0.01
N ALA A 160 -0.42 12.93 0.26
CA ALA A 160 0.62 11.92 0.43
C ALA A 160 0.46 10.75 -0.55
N LEU A 161 1.58 10.17 -0.98
CA LEU A 161 1.63 8.91 -1.70
C LEU A 161 2.33 7.84 -0.85
N MET A 162 1.70 6.67 -0.73
CA MET A 162 2.25 5.51 -0.03
C MET A 162 2.63 4.42 -1.02
N HIS A 163 3.87 3.94 -0.98
CA HIS A 163 4.27 2.83 -1.84
C HIS A 163 5.23 1.84 -1.18
N CYS A 164 5.36 0.69 -1.82
CA CYS A 164 6.40 -0.30 -1.59
C CYS A 164 6.89 -0.79 -2.96
N ALA A 165 7.32 -2.04 -3.12
CA ALA A 165 7.65 -2.59 -4.44
C ALA A 165 6.39 -2.68 -5.33
N ALA A 166 5.42 -3.51 -4.96
CA ALA A 166 4.18 -3.72 -5.73
C ALA A 166 3.06 -2.73 -5.39
N GLY A 167 3.17 -1.99 -4.29
CA GLY A 167 2.08 -1.15 -3.78
C GLY A 167 0.91 -1.93 -3.21
N LYS A 168 1.08 -3.23 -2.96
CA LYS A 168 0.02 -4.17 -2.61
C LYS A 168 0.01 -4.48 -1.11
N ASP A 169 1.09 -5.09 -0.58
CA ASP A 169 1.10 -5.56 0.81
C ASP A 169 1.46 -4.48 1.82
N ARG A 170 2.74 -4.08 1.90
CA ARG A 170 3.22 -3.07 2.86
C ARG A 170 2.50 -1.73 2.73
N ALA A 171 2.38 -1.24 1.49
CA ALA A 171 1.61 -0.04 1.20
C ALA A 171 0.12 -0.22 1.45
N GLY A 172 -0.47 -1.35 1.04
CA GLY A 172 -1.90 -1.58 1.22
C GLY A 172 -2.30 -1.74 2.67
N LEU A 173 -1.45 -2.37 3.49
CA LEU A 173 -1.68 -2.52 4.92
C LEU A 173 -1.51 -1.17 5.63
N SER A 174 -0.53 -0.35 5.24
CA SER A 174 -0.37 1.01 5.78
C SER A 174 -1.54 1.93 5.41
N VAL A 175 -2.05 1.81 4.18
CA VAL A 175 -3.27 2.49 3.73
C VAL A 175 -4.47 1.99 4.54
N ALA A 176 -4.64 0.68 4.71
CA ALA A 176 -5.72 0.10 5.50
C ALA A 176 -5.71 0.59 6.95
N VAL A 177 -4.55 0.64 7.60
CA VAL A 177 -4.39 1.21 8.95
C VAL A 177 -4.76 2.70 9.00
N SER A 178 -4.38 3.47 7.99
CA SER A 178 -4.75 4.90 7.88
C SER A 178 -6.26 5.09 7.71
N LEU A 179 -6.90 4.24 6.89
CA LEU A 179 -8.35 4.26 6.67
C LEU A 179 -9.12 3.81 7.92
N LEU A 180 -8.63 2.81 8.65
CA LEU A 180 -9.18 2.42 9.96
C LEU A 180 -9.10 3.57 10.98
N ALA A 181 -7.97 4.31 11.00
CA ALA A 181 -7.77 5.42 11.93
C ALA A 181 -8.84 6.51 11.77
N VAL A 182 -9.28 6.74 10.53
CA VAL A 182 -10.32 7.73 10.21
C VAL A 182 -11.73 7.14 10.12
N GLY A 183 -11.92 5.85 10.42
CA GLY A 183 -13.24 5.23 10.56
C GLY A 183 -13.86 4.71 9.26
N VAL A 184 -13.07 4.42 8.24
CA VAL A 184 -13.55 3.78 7.00
C VAL A 184 -14.05 2.36 7.29
N ARG A 185 -15.14 1.96 6.64
CA ARG A 185 -15.72 0.61 6.76
C ARG A 185 -14.73 -0.46 6.30
N LYS A 186 -14.56 -1.54 7.06
CA LYS A 186 -13.61 -2.63 6.76
C LYS A 186 -13.84 -3.20 5.35
N GLU A 187 -15.10 -3.33 4.92
CA GLU A 187 -15.48 -3.84 3.60
C GLU A 187 -15.04 -2.90 2.46
N ALA A 188 -15.09 -1.58 2.70
CA ALA A 188 -14.61 -0.59 1.74
C ALA A 188 -13.08 -0.58 1.62
N ILE A 189 -12.38 -0.79 2.75
CA ILE A 189 -10.93 -0.95 2.78
C ILE A 189 -10.51 -2.20 1.99
N GLU A 190 -11.20 -3.32 2.22
CA GLU A 190 -10.95 -4.56 1.49
C GLU A 190 -11.20 -4.40 -0.01
N ALA A 191 -12.31 -3.76 -0.39
CA ALA A 191 -12.62 -3.50 -1.79
C ALA A 191 -11.53 -2.66 -2.48
N ASP A 192 -10.98 -1.61 -1.84
CA ASP A 192 -9.84 -0.87 -2.39
C ASP A 192 -8.57 -1.73 -2.49
N TYR A 193 -8.28 -2.51 -1.45
CA TYR A 193 -7.11 -3.38 -1.42
C TYR A 193 -7.13 -4.41 -2.55
N LEU A 194 -8.28 -5.03 -2.81
CA LEU A 194 -8.45 -6.05 -3.83
C LEU A 194 -8.29 -5.51 -5.27
N LYS A 195 -8.47 -4.20 -5.50
CA LYS A 195 -8.18 -3.60 -6.81
C LYS A 195 -6.74 -3.82 -7.27
N SER A 196 -5.81 -4.06 -6.35
CA SER A 196 -4.41 -4.40 -6.72
C SER A 196 -4.27 -5.70 -7.52
N ASN A 197 -5.33 -6.51 -7.63
CA ASN A 197 -5.37 -7.67 -8.52
C ASN A 197 -5.58 -7.35 -9.99
N ASP A 198 -6.07 -6.15 -10.33
CA ASP A 198 -6.35 -5.76 -11.72
C ASP A 198 -5.09 -5.91 -12.58
N ALA A 199 -5.25 -6.45 -13.79
CA ALA A 199 -4.13 -6.86 -14.63
C ALA A 199 -3.12 -5.72 -14.88
N HIS A 200 -3.59 -4.48 -15.02
CA HIS A 200 -2.75 -3.29 -15.21
C HIS A 200 -1.99 -2.88 -13.93
N ARG A 201 -2.49 -3.27 -12.75
CA ARG A 201 -1.91 -2.96 -11.42
C ARG A 201 -0.94 -4.01 -10.91
N ARG A 202 -1.05 -5.26 -11.37
CA ARG A 202 -0.20 -6.36 -10.86
C ARG A 202 1.29 -6.09 -11.07
N TYR A 203 2.07 -6.42 -10.04
CA TYR A 203 3.53 -6.43 -10.14
C TYR A 203 3.99 -7.48 -11.15
N LYS A 204 4.98 -7.12 -11.97
CA LYS A 204 5.52 -8.03 -12.99
C LYS A 204 6.78 -8.69 -12.46
N VAL A 205 6.67 -10.00 -12.21
CA VAL A 205 7.81 -10.81 -11.82
C VAL A 205 8.68 -11.09 -13.04
N ARG A 206 9.97 -10.81 -12.94
CA ARG A 206 10.96 -11.28 -13.90
C ARG A 206 11.66 -12.49 -13.29
N ARG A 207 11.35 -13.68 -13.80
CA ARG A 207 12.11 -14.91 -13.51
C ARG A 207 13.37 -14.96 -14.39
N SER A 208 14.44 -15.53 -13.86
CA SER A 208 15.67 -15.74 -14.63
C SER A 208 15.54 -16.95 -15.56
N ASP A 209 14.83 -17.99 -15.11
CA ASP A 209 14.47 -19.14 -15.93
C ASP A 209 13.21 -18.87 -16.75
N THR A 210 13.39 -18.60 -18.06
CA THR A 210 12.33 -18.36 -19.03
C THR A 210 11.96 -19.62 -19.82
N SER A 211 12.44 -20.80 -19.42
CA SER A 211 12.08 -22.07 -20.05
C SER A 211 10.60 -22.42 -19.84
N ALA A 212 10.08 -23.36 -20.63
CA ALA A 212 8.71 -23.86 -20.45
C ALA A 212 8.46 -24.44 -19.04
N VAL A 213 9.49 -24.99 -18.39
CA VAL A 213 9.40 -25.50 -17.01
C VAL A 213 9.39 -24.36 -16.01
N GLY A 214 10.30 -23.38 -16.17
CA GLY A 214 10.40 -22.18 -15.34
C GLY A 214 9.17 -21.27 -15.44
N MET A 215 8.42 -21.36 -16.53
CA MET A 215 7.20 -20.59 -16.78
C MET A 215 5.93 -21.47 -16.81
N SER A 216 5.99 -22.67 -16.26
CA SER A 216 4.85 -23.60 -16.23
C SER A 216 3.69 -23.08 -15.38
N ASP A 217 2.47 -23.53 -15.68
CA ASP A 217 1.26 -23.16 -14.94
C ASP A 217 1.39 -23.46 -13.44
N GLU A 218 2.04 -24.56 -13.09
CA GLU A 218 2.27 -24.94 -11.71
C GLU A 218 3.19 -23.97 -10.96
N VAL A 219 4.26 -23.47 -11.61
CA VAL A 219 5.08 -22.40 -11.03
C VAL A 219 4.21 -21.18 -10.77
N MET A 220 3.38 -20.79 -11.74
CA MET A 220 2.52 -19.61 -11.61
C MET A 220 1.51 -19.79 -10.48
N GLU A 221 0.97 -21.00 -10.30
CA GLU A 221 0.09 -21.36 -9.19
C GLU A 221 0.79 -21.27 -7.83
N LEU A 222 1.98 -21.84 -7.69
CA LEU A 222 2.79 -21.76 -6.47
C LEU A 222 3.14 -20.33 -6.07
N LEU A 223 3.39 -19.48 -7.07
CA LEU A 223 3.75 -18.07 -6.88
C LEU A 223 2.54 -17.16 -6.67
N ASN A 224 1.34 -17.55 -7.13
CA ASN A 224 0.14 -16.73 -7.09
C ASN A 224 -0.19 -16.14 -5.70
N PRO A 225 -0.04 -16.86 -4.56
CA PRO A 225 -0.26 -16.28 -3.24
C PRO A 225 0.59 -15.04 -2.96
N LEU A 226 1.82 -14.97 -3.49
CA LEU A 226 2.75 -13.87 -3.24
C LEU A 226 2.39 -12.63 -4.06
N PHE A 227 1.85 -12.80 -5.26
CA PHE A 227 1.60 -11.70 -6.20
C PHE A 227 0.14 -11.23 -6.24
N GLY A 228 -0.80 -12.05 -5.76
CA GLY A 228 -2.21 -11.67 -5.62
C GLY A 228 -2.49 -10.89 -4.34
N ALA A 229 -3.44 -9.97 -4.40
CA ALA A 229 -4.10 -9.41 -3.22
C ALA A 229 -5.23 -10.37 -2.82
N ARG A 230 -5.32 -10.77 -1.55
CA ARG A 230 -6.35 -11.71 -1.10
C ARG A 230 -7.01 -11.21 0.18
N ALA A 231 -8.33 -11.30 0.23
CA ALA A 231 -9.12 -10.87 1.38
C ALA A 231 -8.62 -11.52 2.68
N GLU A 232 -8.24 -12.81 2.62
CA GLU A 232 -7.70 -13.57 3.75
C GLU A 232 -6.46 -12.94 4.41
N TYR A 233 -5.64 -12.20 3.65
CA TYR A 233 -4.47 -11.51 4.20
C TYR A 233 -4.87 -10.29 5.02
N LEU A 234 -5.81 -9.49 4.49
CA LEU A 234 -6.32 -8.31 5.19
C LEU A 234 -7.20 -8.71 6.39
N ALA A 235 -7.98 -9.78 6.25
CA ALA A 235 -8.73 -10.38 7.34
C ALA A 235 -7.79 -10.78 8.48
N ALA A 236 -6.68 -11.48 8.19
CA ALA A 236 -5.70 -11.84 9.21
C ALA A 236 -5.09 -10.63 9.94
N ALA A 237 -4.90 -9.50 9.24
CA ALA A 237 -4.49 -8.25 9.86
C ALA A 237 -5.56 -7.69 10.81
N PHE A 238 -6.83 -7.66 10.38
CA PHE A 238 -7.95 -7.22 11.23
C PHE A 238 -8.17 -8.15 12.43
N ASP A 239 -8.11 -9.46 12.24
CA ASP A 239 -8.19 -10.45 13.32
C ASP A 239 -7.09 -10.22 14.33
N THR A 240 -5.87 -9.90 13.88
CA THR A 240 -4.75 -9.59 14.79
C THR A 240 -4.99 -8.32 15.61
N ILE A 241 -5.63 -7.30 15.02
CA ILE A 241 -6.06 -6.10 15.75
C ILE A 241 -7.04 -6.50 16.87
N ASP A 242 -8.02 -7.33 16.53
CA ASP A 242 -9.08 -7.74 17.46
C ASP A 242 -8.52 -8.69 18.57
N GLU A 243 -7.69 -9.67 18.21
CA GLU A 243 -7.11 -10.66 19.12
C GLU A 243 -6.06 -10.09 20.08
N ILE A 244 -5.14 -9.24 19.60
CA ILE A 244 -4.00 -8.74 20.39
C ILE A 244 -4.38 -7.46 21.15
N TRP A 245 -5.12 -6.57 20.49
CA TRP A 245 -5.42 -5.26 21.03
C TRP A 245 -6.87 -5.15 21.53
N GLY A 246 -7.75 -6.12 21.27
CA GLY A 246 -9.15 -6.04 21.69
C GLY A 246 -9.96 -5.01 20.89
N GLY A 247 -9.49 -4.69 19.68
CA GLY A 247 -10.20 -3.82 18.74
C GLY A 247 -9.41 -2.61 18.24
N THR A 248 -9.92 -1.98 17.18
CA THR A 248 -9.28 -0.85 16.48
C THR A 248 -8.94 0.31 17.41
N ASP A 249 -9.85 0.73 18.30
CA ASP A 249 -9.60 1.91 19.15
C ASP A 249 -8.43 1.70 20.11
N ARG A 250 -8.32 0.50 20.70
CA ARG A 250 -7.18 0.18 21.57
C ARG A 250 -5.90 0.04 20.76
N TYR A 251 -5.95 -0.58 19.57
CA TYR A 251 -4.80 -0.65 18.67
C TYR A 251 -4.27 0.74 18.32
N LEU A 252 -5.13 1.69 17.94
CA LEU A 252 -4.76 3.07 17.63
C LEU A 252 -4.14 3.77 18.85
N ARG A 253 -4.81 3.71 20.00
CA ARG A 253 -4.40 4.45 21.20
C ARG A 253 -3.16 3.86 21.87
N GLU A 254 -3.14 2.55 22.07
CA GLU A 254 -2.12 1.87 22.87
C GLU A 254 -1.01 1.28 22.01
N GLY A 255 -1.34 0.71 20.85
CA GLY A 255 -0.37 0.17 19.91
C GLY A 255 0.33 1.29 19.14
N LEU A 256 -0.45 2.10 18.42
CA LEU A 256 0.07 3.15 17.53
C LEU A 256 0.27 4.51 18.21
N LYS A 257 -0.06 4.64 19.50
CA LYS A 257 0.09 5.89 20.27
C LYS A 257 -0.59 7.10 19.60
N ILE A 258 -1.77 6.88 19.03
CA ILE A 258 -2.61 7.92 18.42
C ILE A 258 -3.55 8.43 19.49
N SER A 259 -3.37 9.68 19.91
CA SER A 259 -4.30 10.34 20.82
C SER A 259 -5.60 10.73 20.10
N ASP A 260 -6.62 11.08 20.88
CA ASP A 260 -7.89 11.55 20.33
C ASP A 260 -7.70 12.83 19.50
N GLU A 261 -6.78 13.72 19.92
CA GLU A 261 -6.42 14.92 19.19
C GLU A 261 -5.75 14.60 17.85
N THR A 262 -4.78 13.68 17.82
CA THR A 262 -4.15 13.24 16.56
C THR A 262 -5.17 12.59 15.64
N ARG A 263 -6.08 11.77 16.18
CA ARG A 263 -7.15 11.14 15.40
C ARG A 263 -8.12 12.16 14.82
N ALA A 264 -8.46 13.21 15.58
CA ALA A 264 -9.30 14.30 15.10
C ALA A 264 -8.64 15.05 13.94
N LYS A 265 -7.34 15.38 14.05
CA LYS A 265 -6.57 16.00 12.96
C LYS A 265 -6.52 15.11 11.71
N LEU A 266 -6.29 13.81 11.87
CA LEU A 266 -6.32 12.86 10.75
C LEU A 266 -7.66 12.92 10.00
N ARG A 267 -8.77 12.92 10.75
CA ARG A 267 -10.11 13.02 10.17
C ARG A 267 -10.34 14.35 9.46
N GLU A 268 -9.93 15.47 10.05
CA GLU A 268 -10.00 16.79 9.40
C GLU A 268 -9.28 16.81 8.04
N ARG A 269 -8.09 16.19 7.96
CA ARG A 269 -7.25 16.16 6.77
C ARG A 269 -7.73 15.20 5.69
N LEU A 270 -8.27 14.04 6.08
CA LEU A 270 -8.54 12.92 5.17
C LEU A 270 -10.03 12.69 4.89
N VAL A 271 -10.94 13.21 5.70
CA VAL A 271 -12.38 12.90 5.61
C VAL A 271 -13.20 14.18 5.44
N GLU A 272 -14.28 14.08 4.67
CA GLU A 272 -15.26 15.14 4.46
C GLU A 272 -16.69 14.67 4.54
N GLY A 273 -17.58 15.64 4.77
CA GLY A 273 -19.00 15.41 4.94
C GLY A 273 -19.36 14.83 6.31
N ALA A 274 -20.52 15.22 6.81
CA ALA A 274 -21.36 14.55 7.78
C ALA A 274 -22.75 15.17 7.63
#